data_AF-A0A2S7Q054-F1
#
_entry.id   AF-A0A2S7Q054-F1
#
_cell.length_a   1.000
_cell.length_b   1.000
_cell.length_c   1.000
_cell.angle_alpha   90.00
_cell.angle_beta   90.00
_cell.angle_gamma   90.00
#
_symmetry.space_group_name_H-M   'P 1'
#
loop_
_entity.id
_entity.type
_entity.pdbx_description
1 polymer ?
#
loop_
_entity_poly.entity_id
_entity_poly.type
_entity_poly.pdbx_seq_one_letter_code
_entity_poly.pdbx_strand_id
1 'polypeptide(L)'
;MKNVMRQQFLPTKYMDFNETESSSAWEDIQAGHGQVSIDPKWAVAQGLPPSMSHPIETEKMVYTVSAYHSLHCLKFLRQHYIALKNGSGIDWEIHHDFHCFDTLRQNIMCTADDNLLHATGHRDAGYGQVVQCKDWDTLREWATERSACYHDHLGSSKGHLGHCDNGEDGLPRNSLME
;
A
#
# COMPACT_ATOMS: atom_id res chain seq x y z
N MET A 1 12.18 8.31 8.70
CA MET A 1 11.54 6.99 8.85
C MET A 1 12.49 6.03 9.54
N LYS A 2 12.04 5.43 10.65
CA LYS A 2 12.83 4.53 11.51
C LYS A 2 12.95 3.13 10.86
N ASN A 3 14.03 2.42 11.19
CA ASN A 3 14.19 1.00 10.86
C ASN A 3 13.85 0.14 12.08
N VAL A 4 13.26 -1.03 11.86
CA VAL A 4 12.88 -2.01 12.88
C VAL A 4 13.20 -3.43 12.40
N MET A 5 13.54 -4.33 13.33
CA MET A 5 13.69 -5.75 12.99
C MET A 5 12.32 -6.42 13.04
N ARG A 6 11.93 -7.11 11.97
CA ARG A 6 10.67 -7.85 11.91
C ARG A 6 10.92 -9.25 11.40
N GLN A 7 10.14 -10.20 11.89
CA GLN A 7 10.06 -11.52 11.28
C GLN A 7 9.27 -11.41 9.97
N GLN A 8 9.71 -12.09 8.92
CA GLN A 8 9.06 -12.13 7.61
C GLN A 8 8.87 -13.60 7.13
N PHE A 9 8.10 -13.80 6.05
CA PHE A 9 7.96 -15.04 5.29
C PHE A 9 7.22 -16.19 6.00
N LEU A 10 6.49 -15.88 7.07
CA LEU A 10 5.53 -16.80 7.66
C LEU A 10 4.14 -16.59 7.05
N PRO A 11 3.29 -17.63 7.01
CA PRO A 11 1.90 -17.48 6.66
C PRO A 11 1.15 -16.53 7.58
N THR A 12 0.25 -15.75 6.98
CA THR A 12 -0.65 -14.80 7.65
C THR A 12 -2.07 -14.96 7.12
N LYS A 13 -3.05 -14.27 7.74
CA LYS A 13 -4.45 -14.27 7.27
C LYS A 13 -4.59 -13.86 5.80
N TYR A 14 -3.66 -13.07 5.27
CA TYR A 14 -3.66 -12.63 3.86
C TYR A 14 -3.49 -13.78 2.86
N MET A 15 -2.94 -14.94 3.28
CA MET A 15 -2.77 -16.13 2.45
C MET A 15 -3.62 -17.32 2.91
N ASP A 16 -4.65 -17.09 3.74
CA ASP A 16 -5.49 -18.17 4.24
C ASP A 16 -6.15 -18.97 3.08
N PHE A 17 -6.22 -20.29 3.26
CA PHE A 17 -6.88 -21.18 2.29
C PHE A 17 -8.39 -20.96 2.25
N ASN A 18 -8.97 -20.45 3.33
CA ASN A 18 -10.30 -19.90 3.36
C ASN A 18 -10.31 -18.54 2.64
N GLU A 19 -10.78 -18.55 1.39
CA GLU A 19 -10.85 -17.35 0.55
C GLU A 19 -11.68 -16.23 1.19
N THR A 20 -12.65 -16.54 2.06
CA THR A 20 -13.43 -15.54 2.79
C THR A 20 -12.57 -14.78 3.79
N GLU A 21 -11.77 -15.48 4.60
CA GLU A 21 -10.89 -14.84 5.58
C GLU A 21 -9.78 -14.04 4.90
N SER A 22 -9.13 -14.62 3.90
CA SER A 22 -8.14 -13.91 3.10
C SER A 22 -8.75 -12.67 2.46
N SER A 23 -9.91 -12.78 1.81
CA SER A 23 -10.53 -11.63 1.13
C SER A 23 -10.94 -10.53 2.11
N SER A 24 -11.48 -10.87 3.29
CA SER A 24 -11.74 -9.88 4.34
C SER A 24 -10.48 -9.13 4.74
N ALA A 25 -9.37 -9.84 4.99
CA ALA A 25 -8.11 -9.20 5.35
C ALA A 25 -7.59 -8.24 4.27
N TRP A 26 -7.74 -8.61 2.99
CA TRP A 26 -7.36 -7.75 1.86
C TRP A 26 -8.30 -6.58 1.64
N GLU A 27 -9.60 -6.74 1.90
CA GLU A 27 -10.61 -5.69 1.79
C GLU A 27 -10.38 -4.60 2.83
N ASP A 28 -10.01 -4.98 4.06
CA ASP A 28 -9.71 -4.07 5.18
C ASP A 28 -8.57 -3.09 4.88
N ILE A 29 -7.65 -3.43 3.98
CA ILE A 29 -6.51 -2.57 3.62
C ILE A 29 -7.00 -1.26 2.98
N GLN A 30 -6.73 -0.13 3.63
CA GLN A 30 -7.06 1.21 3.13
C GLN A 30 -5.81 1.87 2.53
N ALA A 31 -5.46 1.49 1.30
CA ALA A 31 -4.26 2.03 0.63
C ALA A 31 -4.36 3.54 0.35
N GLY A 32 -5.59 4.08 0.25
CA GLY A 32 -5.87 5.51 0.13
C GLY A 32 -5.33 6.37 1.28
N HIS A 33 -5.07 5.76 2.45
CA HIS A 33 -4.47 6.41 3.62
C HIS A 33 -3.12 7.08 3.29
N GLY A 34 -2.41 6.60 2.27
CA GLY A 34 -1.14 7.17 1.82
C GLY A 34 -1.26 8.43 0.95
N GLN A 35 -2.46 8.94 0.69
CA GLN A 35 -2.64 10.23 0.04
C GLN A 35 -2.54 11.33 1.08
N VAL A 36 -1.54 12.21 0.93
CA VAL A 36 -1.19 13.21 1.92
C VAL A 36 -1.29 14.64 1.40
N SER A 37 -1.82 15.53 2.23
CA SER A 37 -1.92 16.97 2.02
C SER A 37 -0.65 17.66 2.54
N ILE A 38 0.12 18.24 1.62
CA ILE A 38 1.47 18.75 1.88
C ILE A 38 1.55 20.24 1.55
N ASP A 39 2.27 20.98 2.40
CA ASP A 39 2.56 22.38 2.16
C ASP A 39 3.49 22.57 0.94
N PRO A 40 3.14 23.45 -0.01
CA PRO A 40 3.97 23.73 -1.18
C PRO A 40 5.41 24.12 -0.88
N LYS A 41 5.64 24.93 0.18
CA LYS A 41 6.99 25.38 0.53
C LYS A 41 7.81 24.22 1.09
N TRP A 42 7.18 23.36 1.89
CA TRP A 42 7.84 22.15 2.38
C TRP A 42 8.21 21.21 1.22
N ALA A 43 7.28 20.98 0.29
CA ALA A 43 7.54 20.11 -0.87
C ALA A 43 8.73 20.60 -1.72
N VAL A 44 8.78 21.90 -2.02
CA VAL A 44 9.91 22.52 -2.72
C VAL A 44 11.22 22.37 -1.94
N ALA A 45 11.19 22.55 -0.62
CA ALA A 45 12.37 22.37 0.23
C ALA A 45 12.86 20.90 0.27
N GLN A 46 11.98 19.94 0.04
CA GLN A 46 12.34 18.52 -0.13
C GLN A 46 12.77 18.16 -1.56
N GLY A 47 12.77 19.12 -2.50
CA GLY A 47 13.09 18.87 -3.91
C GLY A 47 12.01 18.07 -4.65
N LEU A 48 10.79 18.04 -4.14
CA LEU A 48 9.68 17.34 -4.79
C LEU A 48 9.14 18.18 -5.97
N PRO A 49 8.80 17.54 -7.10
CA PRO A 49 8.09 18.22 -8.18
C PRO A 49 6.71 18.67 -7.70
N PRO A 50 6.14 19.76 -8.25
CA PRO A 50 4.77 20.16 -7.95
C PRO A 50 3.78 19.02 -8.22
N SER A 51 2.74 18.94 -7.40
CA SER A 51 1.63 18.01 -7.56
C SER A 51 0.31 18.77 -7.75
N MET A 52 -0.80 18.04 -7.87
CA MET A 52 -2.12 18.66 -7.94
C MET A 52 -2.48 19.39 -6.64
N SER A 53 -3.22 20.49 -6.76
CA SER A 53 -3.81 21.18 -5.61
C SER A 53 -4.85 20.29 -4.93
N HIS A 54 -4.89 20.34 -3.60
CA HIS A 54 -5.94 19.68 -2.84
C HIS A 54 -7.29 20.38 -3.11
N PRO A 55 -8.38 19.65 -3.38
CA PRO A 55 -9.63 20.23 -3.87
C PRO A 55 -10.40 21.04 -2.81
N ILE A 56 -10.16 20.76 -1.52
CA ILE A 56 -10.76 21.47 -0.38
C ILE A 56 -9.75 22.52 0.15
N GLU A 57 -8.61 22.08 0.68
CA GLU A 57 -7.48 22.94 1.08
C GLU A 57 -6.63 23.40 -0.13
N THR A 58 -7.16 24.33 -0.94
CA THR A 58 -6.54 24.74 -2.22
C THR A 58 -5.10 25.26 -2.13
N GLU A 59 -4.64 25.66 -0.96
CA GLU A 59 -3.27 26.08 -0.66
C GLU A 59 -2.30 24.92 -0.42
N LYS A 60 -2.80 23.68 -0.35
CA LYS A 60 -2.03 22.44 -0.17
C LYS A 60 -1.96 21.65 -1.47
N MET A 61 -0.98 20.75 -1.55
CA MET A 61 -0.79 19.82 -2.65
C MET A 61 -0.96 18.38 -2.19
N VAL A 62 -1.56 17.53 -3.03
CA VAL A 62 -1.75 16.10 -2.73
C VAL A 62 -0.56 15.30 -3.23
N TYR A 63 0.06 14.48 -2.39
CA TYR A 63 1.10 13.52 -2.80
C TYR A 63 0.72 12.11 -2.37
N THR A 64 1.19 11.11 -3.12
CA THR A 64 1.02 9.71 -2.75
C THR A 64 2.31 9.17 -2.12
N VAL A 65 2.19 8.57 -0.95
CA VAL A 65 3.27 7.78 -0.35
C VAL A 65 3.53 6.51 -1.17
N SER A 66 4.76 6.32 -1.64
CA SER A 66 5.14 5.20 -2.53
C SER A 66 4.81 3.80 -1.98
N ALA A 67 4.99 3.57 -0.68
CA ALA A 67 4.66 2.28 -0.06
C ALA A 67 3.16 1.97 -0.09
N TYR A 68 2.31 2.97 0.19
CA TYR A 68 0.86 2.84 0.04
C TYR A 68 0.43 2.68 -1.42
N HIS A 69 1.10 3.35 -2.37
CA HIS A 69 0.84 3.12 -3.79
C HIS A 69 1.18 1.69 -4.24
N SER A 70 2.29 1.13 -3.74
CA SER A 70 2.63 -0.28 -3.98
C SER A 70 1.55 -1.21 -3.43
N LEU A 71 1.04 -0.92 -2.24
CA LEU A 71 -0.03 -1.69 -1.61
C LEU A 71 -1.35 -1.57 -2.37
N HIS A 72 -1.69 -0.38 -2.87
CA HIS A 72 -2.80 -0.15 -3.78
C HIS A 72 -2.68 -1.07 -5.00
N CYS A 73 -1.56 -1.00 -5.73
CA CYS A 73 -1.34 -1.84 -6.91
C CYS A 73 -1.49 -3.33 -6.59
N LEU A 74 -0.90 -3.81 -5.48
CA LEU A 74 -1.00 -5.21 -5.07
C LEU A 74 -2.44 -5.63 -4.75
N LYS A 75 -3.19 -4.79 -4.02
CA LYS A 75 -4.60 -5.04 -3.66
C LYS A 75 -5.47 -5.17 -4.92
N PHE A 76 -5.33 -4.24 -5.87
CA PHE A 76 -6.12 -4.24 -7.10
C PHE A 76 -5.76 -5.42 -8.01
N LEU A 77 -4.47 -5.74 -8.17
CA LEU A 77 -4.05 -6.93 -8.92
C LEU A 77 -4.62 -8.22 -8.31
N ARG A 78 -4.64 -8.34 -6.97
CA ARG A 78 -5.27 -9.49 -6.31
C ARG A 78 -6.77 -9.54 -6.60
N GLN A 79 -7.48 -8.42 -6.47
CA GLN A 79 -8.91 -8.35 -6.78
C GLN A 79 -9.18 -8.81 -8.22
N HIS A 80 -8.33 -8.41 -9.17
CA HIS A 80 -8.45 -8.87 -10.54
C HIS A 80 -8.22 -10.35 -10.73
N TYR A 81 -7.16 -10.87 -10.12
CA TYR A 81 -6.91 -12.30 -10.12
C TYR A 81 -8.10 -13.11 -9.58
N ILE A 82 -8.70 -12.68 -8.47
CA ILE A 82 -9.86 -13.36 -7.86
C ILE A 82 -11.10 -13.28 -8.76
N ALA A 83 -11.39 -12.11 -9.37
CA ALA A 83 -12.50 -11.98 -10.29
C ALA A 83 -12.36 -12.92 -11.50
N LEU A 84 -11.18 -12.97 -12.11
CA LEU A 84 -10.89 -13.88 -13.23
C LEU A 84 -11.02 -15.35 -12.81
N LYS A 85 -10.47 -15.73 -11.65
CA LYS A 85 -10.59 -17.08 -11.08
C LYS A 85 -12.06 -17.49 -10.91
N ASN A 86 -12.91 -16.56 -10.49
CA ASN A 86 -14.33 -16.79 -10.24
C ASN A 86 -15.21 -16.61 -11.50
N GLY A 87 -14.60 -16.40 -12.67
CA GLY A 87 -15.33 -16.16 -13.94
C GLY A 87 -16.14 -14.86 -13.94
N SER A 88 -15.84 -13.93 -13.03
CA SER A 88 -16.49 -12.63 -12.93
C SER A 88 -15.72 -11.60 -13.77
N GLY A 89 -16.44 -10.67 -14.39
CA GLY A 89 -15.82 -9.50 -15.03
C GLY A 89 -15.35 -8.48 -13.99
N ILE A 90 -14.42 -7.62 -14.39
CA ILE A 90 -14.03 -6.44 -13.63
C ILE A 90 -14.33 -5.17 -14.41
N ASP A 91 -14.71 -4.15 -13.64
CA ASP A 91 -15.05 -2.83 -14.13
C ASP A 91 -13.84 -1.87 -14.06
N TRP A 92 -12.70 -2.26 -14.63
CA TRP A 92 -11.58 -1.36 -14.90
C TRP A 92 -10.72 -1.81 -16.09
N GLU A 93 -9.99 -0.88 -16.68
CA GLU A 93 -9.18 -1.13 -17.88
C GLU A 93 -7.92 -1.96 -17.58
N ILE A 94 -7.61 -2.93 -18.45
CA ILE A 94 -6.40 -3.77 -18.36
C ILE A 94 -5.08 -2.97 -18.33
N HIS A 95 -5.08 -1.74 -18.85
CA HIS A 95 -3.94 -0.84 -18.75
C HIS A 95 -3.55 -0.53 -17.30
N HIS A 96 -4.52 -0.53 -16.38
CA HIS A 96 -4.26 -0.31 -14.96
C HIS A 96 -3.43 -1.46 -14.36
N ASP A 97 -3.68 -2.70 -14.75
CA ASP A 97 -2.87 -3.85 -14.32
C ASP A 97 -1.43 -3.74 -14.81
N PHE A 98 -1.22 -3.38 -16.08
CA PHE A 98 0.13 -3.21 -16.63
C PHE A 98 0.89 -2.09 -15.90
N HIS A 99 0.21 -1.00 -15.57
CA HIS A 99 0.76 0.04 -14.70
C HIS A 99 1.14 -0.53 -13.33
N CYS A 100 0.25 -1.26 -12.67
CA CYS A 100 0.50 -1.84 -11.36
C CYS A 100 1.69 -2.81 -11.37
N PHE A 101 1.79 -3.68 -12.39
CA PHE A 101 2.92 -4.60 -12.54
C PHE A 101 4.26 -3.87 -12.70
N ASP A 102 4.33 -2.87 -13.58
CA ASP A 102 5.59 -2.14 -13.77
C ASP A 102 5.93 -1.25 -12.58
N THR A 103 4.95 -0.61 -11.94
CA THR A 103 5.15 0.15 -10.70
C THR A 103 5.75 -0.73 -9.60
N LEU A 104 5.20 -1.92 -9.36
CA LEU A 104 5.74 -2.86 -8.37
C LEU A 104 7.17 -3.30 -8.73
N ARG A 105 7.43 -3.62 -10.00
CA ARG A 105 8.78 -3.94 -10.47
C ARG A 105 9.77 -2.80 -10.23
N GLN A 106 9.39 -1.57 -10.57
CA GLN A 106 10.21 -0.38 -10.37
C GLN A 106 10.50 -0.14 -8.88
N ASN A 107 9.50 -0.28 -8.00
CA ASN A 107 9.68 -0.10 -6.56
C ASN A 107 10.61 -1.15 -5.94
N ILE A 108 10.52 -2.40 -6.39
CA ILE A 108 11.45 -3.47 -5.98
C ILE A 108 12.88 -3.10 -6.39
N MET A 109 13.08 -2.68 -7.64
CA MET A 109 14.41 -2.30 -8.15
C MET A 109 14.96 -1.01 -7.54
N CYS A 110 14.10 -0.06 -7.19
CA CYS A 110 14.47 1.17 -6.51
C CYS A 110 14.93 0.91 -5.07
N THR A 111 14.23 0.00 -4.38
CA THR A 111 14.58 -0.39 -3.01
C THR A 111 15.84 -1.26 -2.98
N ALA A 112 15.98 -2.17 -3.96
CA ALA A 112 17.12 -3.06 -4.14
C ALA A 112 17.57 -3.75 -2.83
N ASP A 113 16.63 -4.36 -2.12
CA ASP A 113 16.89 -5.07 -0.86
C ASP A 113 17.92 -6.20 -1.06
N ASP A 114 19.02 -6.15 -0.30
CA ASP A 114 20.17 -7.04 -0.37
C ASP A 114 20.21 -8.09 0.76
N ASN A 115 19.13 -8.23 1.54
CA ASN A 115 19.03 -9.25 2.58
C ASN A 115 19.17 -10.67 2.00
N LEU A 116 20.13 -11.43 2.52
CA LEU A 116 20.28 -12.84 2.17
C LEU A 116 19.22 -13.69 2.88
N LEU A 117 18.36 -14.34 2.11
CA LEU A 117 17.33 -15.23 2.63
C LEU A 117 17.86 -16.67 2.72
N HIS A 118 17.72 -17.31 3.88
CA HIS A 118 18.08 -18.73 4.00
C HIS A 118 17.12 -19.61 3.19
N ALA A 119 17.64 -20.70 2.62
CA ALA A 119 16.85 -21.70 1.91
C ALA A 119 16.65 -22.91 2.83
N THR A 120 15.41 -23.38 3.01
CA THR A 120 15.15 -24.59 3.83
C THR A 120 15.19 -25.88 3.01
N GLY A 121 15.11 -25.77 1.67
CA GLY A 121 14.91 -26.91 0.77
C GLY A 121 13.44 -27.23 0.48
N HIS A 122 12.49 -26.47 1.05
CA HIS A 122 11.04 -26.66 0.86
C HIS A 122 10.41 -25.68 -0.14
N ARG A 123 11.20 -25.15 -1.09
CA ARG A 123 10.80 -24.11 -2.06
C ARG A 123 10.34 -22.80 -1.39
N ASP A 124 10.90 -22.50 -0.22
CA ASP A 124 10.78 -21.22 0.46
C ASP A 124 12.11 -20.45 0.41
N ALA A 125 12.04 -19.18 0.75
CA ALA A 125 13.20 -18.33 0.98
C ALA A 125 12.92 -17.48 2.22
N GLY A 126 13.80 -17.55 3.22
CA GLY A 126 13.74 -16.70 4.40
C GLY A 126 12.68 -17.11 5.41
N TYR A 127 12.17 -18.33 5.40
CA TYR A 127 11.05 -18.77 6.26
C TYR A 127 11.24 -18.39 7.74
N GLY A 128 10.43 -17.45 8.25
CA GLY A 128 10.53 -16.97 9.63
C GLY A 128 11.81 -16.20 9.96
N GLN A 129 12.54 -15.72 8.94
CA GLN A 129 13.76 -14.96 9.11
C GLN A 129 13.45 -13.55 9.61
N VAL A 130 14.28 -13.07 10.53
CA VAL A 130 14.24 -11.69 10.98
C VAL A 130 15.05 -10.82 10.02
N VAL A 131 14.42 -9.78 9.47
CA VAL A 131 15.02 -8.84 8.52
C VAL A 131 14.83 -7.41 9.02
N GLN A 132 15.62 -6.47 8.49
CA GLN A 132 15.45 -5.05 8.79
C GLN A 132 14.40 -4.43 7.85
N CYS A 133 13.34 -3.88 8.43
CA CYS A 133 12.26 -3.22 7.71
C CYS A 133 12.23 -1.72 8.02
N LYS A 134 11.60 -0.94 7.14
CA LYS A 134 11.09 0.38 7.52
C LYS A 134 9.90 0.21 8.45
N ASP A 135 9.83 1.07 9.47
CA ASP A 135 8.76 1.02 10.46
C ASP A 135 7.44 1.52 9.87
N TRP A 136 6.53 0.59 9.55
CA TRP A 136 5.23 0.92 8.97
C TRP A 136 4.36 1.74 9.92
N ASP A 137 4.46 1.49 11.22
CA ASP A 137 3.65 2.23 12.20
C ASP A 137 4.04 3.72 12.20
N THR A 138 5.35 4.02 12.09
CA THR A 138 5.83 5.39 11.91
C THR A 138 5.35 5.99 10.58
N LEU A 139 5.22 5.18 9.52
CA LEU A 139 4.71 5.67 8.22
C LEU A 139 3.24 6.05 8.32
N ARG A 140 2.45 5.16 8.94
CA ARG A 140 1.03 5.34 9.18
C ARG A 140 0.79 6.61 9.97
N GLU A 141 1.47 6.79 11.11
CA GLU A 141 1.35 8.00 11.91
C GLU A 141 1.69 9.27 11.11
N TRP A 142 2.78 9.22 10.33
CA TRP A 142 3.17 10.34 9.46
C TRP A 142 2.12 10.69 8.41
N ALA A 143 1.45 9.67 7.84
CA ALA A 143 0.38 9.83 6.87
C ALA A 143 -0.92 10.33 7.51
N THR A 144 -1.31 9.78 8.67
CA THR A 144 -2.45 10.25 9.49
C THR A 144 -2.36 11.73 9.78
N GLU A 145 -1.20 12.22 10.24
CA GLU A 145 -0.98 13.65 10.52
C GLU A 145 -1.13 14.57 9.30
N ARG A 146 -1.08 13.99 8.10
CA ARG A 146 -1.06 14.70 6.82
C ARG A 146 -2.13 14.18 5.88
N SER A 147 -3.20 13.56 6.38
CA SER A 147 -4.20 12.93 5.50
C SER A 147 -4.77 13.94 4.49
N ALA A 148 -4.89 13.51 3.23
CA ALA A 148 -5.64 14.23 2.20
C ALA A 148 -7.14 13.87 2.20
N CYS A 149 -7.60 13.13 3.21
CA CYS A 149 -8.96 12.61 3.29
C CYS A 149 -9.38 11.93 1.97
N TYR A 150 -8.64 10.88 1.59
CA TYR A 150 -8.83 10.15 0.36
C TYR A 150 -9.15 8.68 0.62
N HIS A 151 -10.18 8.15 -0.04
CA HIS A 151 -10.52 6.73 0.01
C HIS A 151 -10.44 6.07 -1.38
N ASP A 152 -9.73 4.94 -1.43
CA ASP A 152 -9.72 4.01 -2.57
C ASP A 152 -11.04 3.21 -2.58
N HIS A 153 -12.08 3.75 -3.22
CA HIS A 153 -13.32 3.02 -3.47
C HIS A 153 -13.53 2.78 -4.98
N LEU A 154 -13.78 1.52 -5.34
CA LEU A 154 -14.29 1.15 -6.65
C LEU A 154 -15.75 1.58 -6.78
N GLY A 155 -16.10 2.29 -7.86
CA GLY A 155 -17.49 2.51 -8.27
C GLY A 155 -18.18 3.78 -7.79
N SER A 156 -17.49 4.72 -7.14
CA SER A 156 -18.08 6.04 -6.85
C SER A 156 -17.57 7.09 -7.85
N SER A 157 -18.47 7.55 -8.72
CA SER A 157 -18.29 8.78 -9.52
C SER A 157 -18.31 10.07 -8.69
N LYS A 158 -18.47 9.97 -7.35
CA LYS A 158 -18.27 11.06 -6.41
C LYS A 158 -16.83 11.01 -5.93
N GLY A 159 -16.13 12.14 -6.07
CA GLY A 159 -14.69 12.25 -5.94
C GLY A 159 -14.11 11.53 -4.72
N HIS A 160 -12.97 10.89 -4.91
CA HIS A 160 -12.25 10.15 -3.86
C HIS A 160 -11.78 11.02 -2.68
N LEU A 161 -11.77 12.35 -2.85
CA LEU A 161 -11.29 13.35 -1.89
C LEU A 161 -12.44 13.91 -1.05
N GLY A 162 -12.20 14.13 0.24
CA GLY A 162 -13.20 14.54 1.23
C GLY A 162 -13.75 13.39 2.09
N HIS A 163 -13.18 12.20 1.96
CA HIS A 163 -13.50 11.01 2.76
C HIS A 163 -12.29 10.68 3.63
N CYS A 164 -12.34 11.08 4.90
CA CYS A 164 -11.25 10.84 5.84
C CYS A 164 -11.39 9.46 6.51
N ASP A 165 -10.28 8.77 6.67
CA ASP A 165 -10.17 7.63 7.57
C ASP A 165 -10.01 8.09 9.03
N ASN A 166 -9.97 7.13 9.96
CA ASN A 166 -9.81 7.36 11.39
C ASN A 166 -8.34 7.25 11.86
N GLY A 167 -7.37 7.35 10.95
CA GLY A 167 -5.95 7.14 11.23
C GLY A 167 -5.51 5.68 11.20
N GLU A 168 -6.40 4.76 10.82
CA GLU A 168 -6.09 3.34 10.60
C GLU A 168 -6.09 3.02 9.10
N ASP A 169 -5.18 2.15 8.68
CA ASP A 169 -5.03 1.72 7.29
C ASP A 169 -5.39 0.24 7.06
N GLY A 170 -5.92 -0.43 8.09
CA GLY A 170 -6.32 -1.84 8.04
C GLY A 170 -5.15 -2.84 7.97
N LEU A 171 -3.91 -2.40 8.16
CA LEU A 171 -2.75 -3.26 8.27
C LEU A 171 -2.39 -3.58 9.73
N PRO A 172 -1.64 -4.67 10.00
CA PRO A 172 -1.12 -4.99 11.32
C PRO A 172 -0.37 -3.85 11.99
N ARG A 173 -0.38 -3.83 13.33
CA ARG A 173 0.43 -2.90 14.14
C ARG A 173 1.56 -3.67 14.81
N ASN A 174 2.72 -3.04 14.93
CA ASN A 174 3.91 -3.61 15.56
C ASN A 174 4.37 -4.97 14.96
N SER A 175 3.92 -5.32 13.76
CA SER A 175 4.12 -6.64 13.17
C SER A 175 3.92 -6.59 11.66
N LEU A 176 4.43 -7.60 10.96
CA LEU A 176 4.05 -7.93 9.58
C LEU A 176 3.09 -9.14 9.54
N MET A 177 2.80 -9.75 10.69
CA MET A 177 2.32 -11.13 10.82
C MET A 177 0.88 -11.29 11.32
N GLU A 178 0.17 -10.20 11.69
CA GLU A 178 -1.23 -10.32 12.15
C GLU A 178 -2.22 -10.53 11.01
#